data_AF-A0A947YSN1-F1
#
_entry.id   AF-A0A947YSN1-F1
#
_cell.length_a   1.000
_cell.length_b   1.000
_cell.length_c   1.000
_cell.angle_alpha   90.00
_cell.angle_beta   90.00
_cell.angle_gamma   90.00
#
_symmetry.space_group_name_H-M   'P 1'
#
loop_
_entity.id
_entity.type
_entity.pdbx_description
1 polymer ?
#
loop_
_entity_poly.entity_id
_entity_poly.type
_entity_poly.pdbx_seq_one_letter_code
_entity_poly.pdbx_strand_id
1 'polypeptide(L)'
;MILIWGQFLLAVLIIIVAGSSLSKTGHEIGEKTGLGGLWVGVMLLAVTTSLPEAITAVGSVLLVPEGGADLAVGDVLGSNLFNLMIIVLLDLIHGKGSFLINS
;
A
#
# COMPACT_ATOMS: atom_id res chain seq x y z
N MET A 1 -11.82 -25.09 7.00
CA MET A 1 -12.29 -23.80 7.58
C MET A 1 -11.36 -23.28 8.67
N ILE A 2 -11.19 -23.98 9.81
CA ILE A 2 -10.35 -23.49 10.94
C ILE A 2 -8.88 -23.22 10.56
N LEU A 3 -8.33 -24.04 9.64
CA LEU A 3 -6.95 -23.92 9.17
C LEU A 3 -6.72 -22.62 8.38
N ILE A 4 -7.70 -22.19 7.58
CA ILE A 4 -7.64 -20.96 6.78
C ILE A 4 -7.64 -19.74 7.70
N TRP A 5 -8.49 -19.76 8.73
CA TRP A 5 -8.50 -18.72 9.76
C TRP A 5 -7.17 -18.65 10.54
N GLY A 6 -6.54 -19.81 10.81
CA GLY A 6 -5.22 -19.86 11.43
C GLY A 6 -4.12 -19.27 10.54
N GLN A 7 -4.12 -19.59 9.24
CA GLN A 7 -3.19 -19.00 8.26
C GLN A 7 -3.39 -17.49 8.11
N PHE A 8 -4.64 -17.02 8.11
CA PHE A 8 -4.96 -15.60 8.06
C PHE A 8 -4.44 -14.85 9.29
N LEU A 9 -4.69 -15.38 10.50
CA LEU A 9 -4.19 -14.78 11.74
C LEU A 9 -2.65 -14.73 11.79
N LEU A 10 -2.00 -15.79 11.32
CA LEU A 10 -0.54 -15.82 11.22
C LEU A 10 -0.02 -14.76 10.25
N ALA A 11 -0.64 -14.61 9.08
CA ALA A 11 -0.27 -13.59 8.11
C ALA A 11 -0.44 -12.17 8.68
N VAL A 12 -1.54 -11.90 9.39
CA VAL A 12 -1.78 -10.62 10.08
C VAL A 12 -0.67 -10.33 11.10
N LEU A 13 -0.30 -11.33 11.92
CA LEU A 13 0.78 -11.20 12.89
C LEU A 13 2.12 -10.87 12.23
N ILE A 14 2.44 -11.57 11.14
CA ILE A 14 3.67 -11.33 10.37
C ILE A 14 3.68 -9.91 9.80
N ILE A 15 2.56 -9.45 9.22
CA ILE A 15 2.45 -8.11 8.63
C ILE A 15 2.62 -7.03 9.70
N ILE A 16 2.02 -7.18 10.89
CA ILE A 16 2.16 -6.21 11.99
C ILE A 16 3.62 -6.11 12.43
N VAL A 17 4.29 -7.26 12.64
CA VAL A 17 5.70 -7.28 13.06
C VAL A 17 6.59 -6.68 11.97
N ALA A 18 6.42 -7.10 10.72
CA ALA A 18 7.18 -6.60 9.58
C ALA A 18 7.00 -5.08 9.39
N GLY A 19 5.77 -4.58 9.45
CA GLY A 19 5.47 -3.15 9.35
C GLY A 19 6.11 -2.34 10.48
N SER A 20 6.06 -2.83 11.72
CA SER A 20 6.69 -2.18 12.86
C SER A 20 8.22 -2.12 12.75
N SER A 21 8.84 -3.20 12.25
CA SER A 21 10.29 -3.25 12.02
C SER A 21 10.67 -2.30 10.89
N LEU A 22 9.91 -2.31 9.79
CA LEU A 22 10.15 -1.44 8.63
C LEU A 22 10.06 0.04 9.01
N SER A 23 9.10 0.42 9.86
CA SER A 23 8.99 1.78 10.36
C SER A 23 10.17 2.21 11.22
N LYS A 24 10.70 1.32 12.08
CA LYS A 24 11.88 1.63 12.90
C LYS A 24 13.12 1.82 12.03
N THR A 25 13.38 0.88 11.12
CA THR A 25 14.53 0.96 10.21
C THR A 25 14.41 2.16 9.27
N GLY A 26 13.20 2.45 8.79
CA GLY A 26 12.92 3.63 7.99
C GLY A 26 13.23 4.93 8.74
N HIS A 27 12.84 5.03 10.01
CA HIS A 27 13.16 6.18 10.84
C HIS A 27 14.67 6.38 11.02
N GLU A 28 15.41 5.31 11.35
CA GLU A 28 16.88 5.36 11.47
C GLU A 28 17.58 5.74 10.15
N ILE A 29 17.08 5.24 9.01
CA ILE A 29 17.60 5.62 7.69
C ILE A 29 17.26 7.08 7.39
N GLY A 30 16.05 7.54 7.70
CA GLY A 30 15.59 8.92 7.49
C GLY A 30 16.41 9.93 8.30
N GLU A 31 16.80 9.60 9.52
CA GLU A 31 17.70 10.43 10.33
C GLU A 31 19.11 10.48 9.73
N LYS A 32 19.66 9.34 9.29
CA LYS A 32 21.01 9.27 8.73
C LYS A 32 21.14 9.90 7.34
N THR A 33 20.07 9.88 6.56
CA THR A 33 20.03 10.44 5.19
C THR A 33 19.54 11.88 5.15
N GLY A 34 19.06 12.43 6.27
CA GLY A 34 18.47 13.77 6.34
C GLY A 34 17.10 13.88 5.65
N LEU A 35 16.51 12.77 5.20
CA LEU A 35 15.21 12.73 4.53
C LEU A 35 14.03 12.97 5.48
N GLY A 36 14.23 12.97 6.80
CA GLY A 36 13.18 13.28 7.77
C GLY A 36 12.03 12.27 7.79
N GLY A 37 11.09 12.45 8.73
CA GLY A 37 10.00 11.48 8.95
C GLY A 37 8.98 11.40 7.79
N LEU A 38 8.81 12.47 7.02
CA LEU A 38 7.84 12.53 5.92
C LEU A 38 8.20 11.54 4.80
N TRP A 39 9.48 11.45 4.43
CA TRP A 39 9.93 10.52 3.39
C TRP A 39 9.69 9.06 3.77
N VAL A 40 9.92 8.70 5.03
CA VAL A 40 9.64 7.36 5.55
C VAL A 40 8.15 7.06 5.51
N GLY A 41 7.31 8.03 5.88
CA GLY A 41 5.85 7.89 5.81
C GLY A 41 5.34 7.69 4.39
N VAL A 42 5.86 8.45 3.42
CA VAL A 42 5.48 8.30 2.00
C VAL A 42 5.95 6.95 1.44
N MET A 43 7.16 6.50 1.77
CA MET A 43 7.66 5.18 1.34
C MET A 43 6.86 4.03 1.94
N LEU A 44 6.55 4.09 3.24
CA LEU A 44 5.71 3.10 3.90
C LEU A 44 4.31 3.06 3.30
N LEU A 45 3.71 4.22 3.05
CA LEU A 45 2.41 4.31 2.42
C LEU A 45 2.43 3.64 1.03
N ALA A 46 3.39 4.03 0.18
CA ALA A 46 3.52 3.50 -1.18
C ALA A 46 3.75 1.98 -1.21
N VAL A 47 4.61 1.46 -0.32
CA VAL A 47 4.86 0.02 -0.22
C VAL A 47 3.61 -0.70 0.28
N THR A 48 2.94 -0.17 1.31
CA THR A 48 1.77 -0.84 1.91
C THR A 48 0.59 -0.91 0.94
N THR A 49 0.40 0.11 0.09
CA THR A 49 -0.67 0.11 -0.92
C THR A 49 -0.31 -0.75 -2.12
N SER A 50 0.91 -0.64 -2.68
CA SER A 50 1.24 -1.32 -3.95
C SER A 50 1.75 -2.76 -3.78
N LEU A 51 2.22 -3.16 -2.61
CA LEU A 51 2.77 -4.50 -2.41
C LEU A 51 1.71 -5.61 -2.50
N PRO A 52 0.51 -5.49 -1.87
CA PRO A 52 -0.56 -6.48 -2.03
C PRO A 52 -1.03 -6.60 -3.49
N GLU A 53 -1.12 -5.46 -4.20
CA GLU A 53 -1.49 -5.37 -5.61
C GLU A 53 -0.46 -6.11 -6.47
N ALA A 54 0.83 -5.87 -6.26
CA ALA A 54 1.89 -6.58 -6.97
C ALA A 54 1.85 -8.11 -6.74
N ILE A 55 1.58 -8.54 -5.51
CA ILE A 55 1.45 -9.97 -5.17
C ILE A 55 0.23 -10.59 -5.88
N THR A 56 -0.90 -9.87 -5.92
CA THR A 56 -2.14 -10.31 -6.54
C THR A 56 -2.01 -10.36 -8.06
N ALA A 57 -1.43 -9.33 -8.68
CA ALA A 57 -1.14 -9.28 -10.10
C ALA A 57 -0.22 -10.42 -10.53
N VAL A 58 0.91 -10.65 -9.83
CA VAL A 58 1.81 -11.77 -10.13
C VAL A 58 1.12 -13.12 -9.90
N GLY A 59 0.39 -13.26 -8.79
CA GLY A 59 -0.37 -14.47 -8.50
C GLY A 59 -1.42 -14.79 -9.56
N SER A 60 -2.13 -13.79 -10.06
CA SER A 60 -3.16 -13.97 -11.09
C SER A 60 -2.59 -14.45 -12.42
N VAL A 61 -1.45 -13.91 -12.87
CA VAL A 61 -0.77 -14.37 -14.09
C VAL A 61 -0.23 -15.79 -13.94
N LEU A 62 0.31 -16.14 -12.76
CA LEU A 62 0.94 -17.44 -12.53
C LEU A 62 -0.05 -18.56 -12.23
N LEU A 63 -1.17 -18.26 -11.56
CA LEU A 63 -2.10 -19.26 -11.04
C LEU A 63 -3.37 -19.40 -11.89
N VAL A 64 -3.63 -18.46 -12.82
CA VAL A 64 -4.81 -18.48 -13.68
C VAL A 64 -4.37 -18.62 -15.16
N PRO A 65 -4.45 -19.83 -15.74
CA PRO A 65 -3.94 -20.11 -17.09
C PRO A 65 -4.65 -19.36 -18.21
N GLU A 66 -5.95 -19.09 -18.06
CA GLU A 66 -6.76 -18.36 -19.04
C GLU A 66 -7.34 -17.10 -18.39
N GLY A 67 -7.06 -15.92 -18.96
CA GLY A 67 -7.57 -14.64 -18.45
C GLY A 67 -6.83 -14.07 -17.24
N GLY A 68 -5.78 -14.73 -16.73
CA GLY A 68 -4.96 -14.23 -15.62
C GLY A 68 -4.29 -12.88 -15.93
N ALA A 69 -3.92 -12.64 -17.19
CA ALA A 69 -3.37 -11.35 -17.63
C ALA A 69 -4.42 -10.22 -17.59
N ASP A 70 -5.64 -10.48 -18.04
CA ASP A 70 -6.74 -9.51 -17.96
C ASP A 70 -7.12 -9.22 -16.50
N LEU A 71 -7.07 -10.24 -15.64
CA LEU A 71 -7.28 -10.09 -14.20
C LEU A 71 -6.20 -9.23 -13.55
N ALA A 72 -4.92 -9.44 -13.89
CA ALA A 72 -3.80 -8.62 -13.40
C ALA A 72 -3.94 -7.16 -13.83
N VAL A 73 -4.32 -6.92 -15.09
CA VAL A 73 -4.55 -5.57 -15.61
C VAL A 73 -5.75 -4.91 -14.90
N GLY A 74 -6.84 -5.66 -14.70
CA GLY A 74 -8.00 -5.20 -13.96
C GLY A 74 -7.68 -4.82 -12.51
N ASP A 75 -6.85 -5.63 -11.83
CA ASP A 75 -6.38 -5.37 -10.47
C ASP A 75 -5.57 -4.07 -10.39
N VAL A 76 -4.55 -3.91 -11.25
CA VAL A 76 -3.69 -2.71 -11.28
C VAL A 76 -4.47 -1.43 -11.63
N LEU A 77 -5.41 -1.51 -12.59
CA LEU A 77 -6.22 -0.35 -12.96
C LEU A 77 -7.24 -0.01 -11.86
N GLY A 78 -7.89 -1.02 -11.29
CA GLY A 78 -8.86 -0.88 -10.22
C GLY A 78 -8.24 -0.31 -8.94
N SER A 79 -7.05 -0.78 -8.56
CA SER A 79 -6.34 -0.33 -7.37
C SER A 79 -5.90 1.13 -7.48
N ASN A 80 -5.36 1.53 -8.63
CA ASN A 80 -4.99 2.91 -8.90
C ASN A 80 -6.20 3.85 -8.90
N LEU A 81 -7.32 3.43 -9.51
CA LEU A 81 -8.56 4.21 -9.47
C LEU A 81 -9.09 4.35 -8.03
N PHE A 82 -9.04 3.28 -7.25
CA PHE A 82 -9.45 3.28 -5.84
C PHE A 82 -8.56 4.20 -4.99
N ASN A 83 -7.24 4.18 -5.18
CA ASN A 83 -6.31 5.08 -4.51
C ASN A 83 -6.59 6.55 -4.85
N LEU A 84 -6.85 6.87 -6.12
CA LEU A 84 -7.25 8.23 -6.53
C LEU A 84 -8.59 8.64 -5.91
N MET A 85 -9.57 7.73 -5.88
CA MET A 85 -10.85 7.97 -5.21
C MET A 85 -10.68 8.27 -3.72
N ILE A 86 -9.83 7.52 -3.01
CA ILE A 86 -9.53 7.78 -1.60
C ILE A 86 -8.95 9.18 -1.45
N ILE A 87 -7.98 9.57 -2.28
CA ILE A 87 -7.39 10.91 -2.23
C ILE A 87 -8.45 11.99 -2.44
N VAL A 88 -9.33 11.83 -3.45
CA VAL A 88 -10.44 12.77 -3.71
C VAL A 88 -11.40 12.84 -2.53
N LEU A 89 -11.76 11.70 -1.94
CA LEU A 89 -12.63 11.66 -0.76
C LEU A 89 -11.98 12.32 0.46
N LEU A 90 -10.69 12.06 0.68
CA LEU A 90 -9.94 12.69 1.78
C LEU A 90 -9.86 14.21 1.60
N ASP A 91 -9.64 14.70 0.38
CA ASP A 91 -9.62 16.13 0.06
C ASP A 91 -11.00 16.78 0.28
N LEU A 92 -12.07 16.11 -0.13
CA LEU A 92 -13.45 16.55 0.11
C LEU A 92 -13.81 16.61 1.60
N ILE A 93 -13.36 15.63 2.39
CA ILE A 93 -13.66 15.53 3.83
C ILE A 93 -12.79 16.50 4.64
N HIS A 94 -11.52 16.69 4.30
CA HIS A 94 -10.63 17.61 5.02
C HIS A 94 -10.99 19.09 4.80
N GLY A 95 -11.65 19.42 3.69
CA GLY A 95 -12.06 20.79 3.40
C GLY A 95 -10.89 21.67 2.98
N LYS A 96 -11.15 22.54 1.99
CA LYS A 96 -10.18 23.37 1.28
C LYS A 96 -9.24 24.15 2.22
N GLY A 97 -7.96 23.79 2.18
CA GLY A 97 -6.84 24.70 2.37
C GLY A 97 -5.98 24.66 1.12
N SER A 98 -6.25 25.54 0.16
CA SER A 98 -5.48 25.65 -1.08
C SER A 98 -4.01 25.92 -0.78
N PHE A 99 -3.14 24.93 -0.99
CA PHE A 99 -1.69 25.13 -0.90
C PHE A 99 -1.16 25.98 -2.08
N LEU A 100 -1.99 26.26 -3.11
CA LEU A 100 -1.57 26.91 -4.36
C LEU A 100 -2.13 28.34 -4.58
N ILE A 101 -2.83 28.94 -3.61
CA ILE A 101 -3.42 30.29 -3.76
C ILE A 101 -2.86 31.30 -2.74
N ASN A 102 -1.92 30.91 -1.86
CA ASN A 102 -1.28 31.86 -0.94
C ASN A 102 0.24 31.67 -0.89
N SER A 103 0.89 31.94 -2.02
CA SER A 103 2.31 32.31 -2.13
C SER A 103 2.41 33.54 -3.00
#